data_AF-A0A1E7FH55-F1
#
_entry.id   AF-A0A1E7FH55-F1
#
_cell.length_a   1.000
_cell.length_b   1.000
_cell.length_c   1.000
_cell.angle_alpha   90.00
_cell.angle_beta   90.00
_cell.angle_gamma   90.00
#
_symmetry.space_group_name_H-M   'P 1'
#
loop_
_entity.id
_entity.type
_entity.pdbx_description
1 polymer ?
#
loop_
_entity_poly.entity_id
_entity_poly.type
_entity_poly.pdbx_seq_one_letter_code
_entity_poly.pdbx_strand_id
1 'polypeptide(L)'
;MVTCPSSAVHMTMNYVPKIWKPNGMYIIKPSNDECKFYIIASPLPDNCGVSISMIYYDETLEKYPWLVPPIDTKPTKINGEDWINDSSSPVVEGVKNIDSTSTKLADHLKQLFEKELPALYAVLDGSVFDSAVVKRRVTWLQMEAEEGEEVTYSTEDGCISLIGDAAHAMTPSMGEGGNTALESAVKLVDAVVSTMKEKDETSCTTSTMSLAFMRYGSSRPKDCISLQKLSASRNVLKK
;
A
#
# COMPACT_ATOMS: atom_id res chain seq x y z
N MET A 1 -23.61 2.93 1.99
CA MET A 1 -22.45 3.73 2.44
C MET A 1 -21.23 2.84 2.22
N VAL A 2 -20.27 3.26 1.38
CA VAL A 2 -19.08 2.44 1.08
C VAL A 2 -18.08 2.72 2.20
N THR A 3 -17.94 1.78 3.12
CA THR A 3 -16.95 1.83 4.20
C THR A 3 -15.57 1.57 3.58
N CYS A 4 -14.70 2.58 3.59
CA CYS A 4 -13.35 2.47 3.03
C CYS A 4 -12.40 2.03 4.14
N PRO A 5 -11.48 1.08 3.89
CA PRO A 5 -10.46 0.73 4.87
C PRO A 5 -9.53 1.92 5.08
N SER A 6 -9.30 2.25 6.35
CA SER A 6 -8.75 3.55 6.76
C SER A 6 -7.26 3.49 7.03
N SER A 7 -6.79 2.38 7.58
CA SER A 7 -5.39 2.17 7.97
C SER A 7 -5.09 0.67 8.11
N ALA A 8 -3.82 0.33 8.28
CA ALA A 8 -3.40 -1.04 8.45
C ALA A 8 -2.36 -1.18 9.57
N VAL A 9 -2.38 -2.32 10.28
CA VAL A 9 -1.23 -2.76 11.06
C VAL A 9 -0.46 -3.76 10.21
N HIS A 10 0.82 -3.51 10.04
CA HIS A 10 1.73 -4.45 9.39
C HIS A 10 2.60 -5.13 10.45
N MET A 11 2.77 -6.45 10.30
CA MET A 11 3.62 -7.30 11.12
C MET A 11 4.35 -8.29 10.21
N THR A 12 5.47 -8.80 10.68
CA THR A 12 6.24 -9.85 10.00
C THR A 12 6.46 -11.04 10.91
N MET A 13 6.48 -12.22 10.30
CA MET A 13 6.79 -13.48 10.94
C MET A 13 7.93 -14.13 10.18
N ASN A 14 9.00 -14.54 10.86
CA ASN A 14 10.22 -15.10 10.25
C ASN A 14 10.15 -16.62 10.03
N TYR A 15 8.94 -17.16 9.90
CA TYR A 15 8.68 -18.54 9.54
C TYR A 15 7.30 -18.65 8.88
N VAL A 16 7.04 -19.77 8.19
CA VAL A 16 5.71 -20.12 7.67
C VAL A 16 5.10 -21.20 8.57
N PRO A 17 3.90 -21.00 9.15
CA PRO A 17 3.23 -22.01 9.96
C PRO A 17 3.05 -23.31 9.18
N LYS A 18 3.28 -24.47 9.80
CA LYS A 18 3.17 -25.78 9.13
C LYS A 18 1.80 -26.06 8.51
N ILE A 19 0.76 -25.45 9.07
CA ILE A 19 -0.62 -25.58 8.58
C ILE A 19 -0.87 -24.75 7.30
N TRP A 20 0.04 -23.85 6.95
CA TRP A 20 -0.06 -22.99 5.78
C TRP A 20 0.77 -23.55 4.62
N LYS A 21 0.28 -23.34 3.41
CA LYS A 21 0.98 -23.60 2.18
C LYS A 21 2.05 -22.51 2.01
N PRO A 22 3.31 -22.85 1.68
CA PRO A 22 4.38 -21.88 1.52
C PRO A 22 4.09 -20.75 0.53
N ASN A 23 3.27 -21.00 -0.50
CA ASN A 23 2.92 -20.03 -1.53
C ASN A 23 1.46 -19.54 -1.43
N GLY A 24 0.81 -19.76 -0.29
CA GLY A 24 -0.60 -19.43 -0.08
C GLY A 24 -0.78 -18.01 0.44
N MET A 25 -1.63 -17.22 -0.20
CA MET A 25 -2.19 -16.01 0.40
C MET A 25 -3.44 -16.37 1.21
N TYR A 26 -3.53 -15.86 2.43
CA TYR A 26 -4.63 -16.11 3.34
C TYR A 26 -5.38 -14.81 3.64
N ILE A 27 -6.71 -14.87 3.54
CA ILE A 27 -7.60 -13.80 3.99
C ILE A 27 -8.36 -14.34 5.20
N ILE A 28 -8.13 -13.74 6.37
CA ILE A 28 -8.70 -14.21 7.64
C ILE A 28 -9.60 -13.11 8.18
N LYS A 29 -10.81 -13.48 8.59
CA LYS A 29 -11.78 -12.57 9.18
C LYS A 29 -11.88 -12.82 10.68
N PRO A 30 -12.17 -11.78 11.48
CA PRO A 30 -12.45 -11.94 12.90
C PRO A 30 -13.65 -12.86 13.11
N SER A 31 -13.66 -13.53 14.26
CA SER A 31 -14.75 -14.45 14.65
C SER A 31 -16.05 -13.71 14.98
N ASN A 32 -15.94 -12.42 15.32
CA ASN A 32 -17.06 -11.54 15.61
C ASN A 32 -17.36 -10.65 14.39
N ASP A 33 -18.58 -10.74 13.84
CA ASP A 33 -19.02 -9.96 12.67
C ASP A 33 -19.13 -8.44 12.94
N GLU A 34 -19.14 -8.02 14.21
CA GLU A 34 -19.07 -6.62 14.61
C GLU A 34 -17.67 -6.02 14.37
N CYS A 35 -16.62 -6.85 14.37
CA CYS A 35 -15.28 -6.39 14.09
C CYS A 35 -15.12 -6.08 12.59
N LYS A 36 -14.95 -4.80 12.27
CA LYS A 36 -14.73 -4.32 10.90
C LYS A 36 -13.24 -4.27 10.59
N PHE A 37 -12.62 -5.44 10.46
CA PHE A 37 -11.27 -5.59 9.93
C PHE A 37 -11.08 -6.98 9.33
N TYR A 38 -9.99 -7.17 8.58
CA TYR A 38 -9.56 -8.47 8.09
C TYR A 38 -8.04 -8.54 8.04
N ILE A 39 -7.49 -9.76 8.03
CA ILE A 39 -6.06 -10.01 7.92
C ILE A 39 -5.76 -10.53 6.52
N ILE A 40 -4.73 -9.98 5.90
CA ILE A 40 -4.03 -10.61 4.76
C ILE A 40 -2.73 -11.17 5.30
N ALA A 41 -2.51 -12.47 5.15
CA ALA A 41 -1.21 -13.08 5.41
C ALA A 41 -0.63 -13.64 4.11
N SER A 42 0.53 -13.14 3.71
CA SER A 42 1.19 -13.49 2.45
C SER A 42 2.63 -13.91 2.72
N PRO A 43 3.12 -14.98 2.08
CA PRO A 43 4.51 -15.38 2.19
C PRO A 43 5.44 -14.28 1.69
N LEU A 44 6.62 -14.18 2.29
CA LEU A 44 7.71 -13.34 1.81
C LEU A 44 8.38 -13.98 0.58
N PRO A 45 9.01 -13.20 -0.31
CA PRO A 45 9.58 -13.71 -1.57
C PRO A 45 10.62 -14.83 -1.43
N ASP A 46 11.31 -14.87 -0.30
CA ASP A 46 12.31 -15.90 0.03
C ASP A 46 11.71 -17.17 0.65
N ASN A 47 10.38 -17.20 0.86
CA ASN A 47 9.64 -18.24 1.58
C ASN A 47 10.13 -18.49 3.01
N CYS A 48 10.91 -17.56 3.58
CA CYS A 48 11.42 -17.68 4.94
C CYS A 48 10.44 -17.13 5.98
N GLY A 49 9.35 -16.48 5.56
CA GLY A 49 8.43 -15.83 6.48
C GLY A 49 7.10 -15.43 5.84
N VAL A 50 6.33 -14.67 6.60
CA VAL A 50 5.01 -14.18 6.23
C VAL A 50 4.88 -12.71 6.61
N SER A 51 4.41 -11.90 5.66
CA SER A 51 3.87 -10.57 5.87
C SER A 51 2.42 -10.68 6.33
N ILE A 52 2.10 -10.08 7.48
CA ILE A 52 0.76 -10.05 8.06
C ILE A 52 0.28 -8.60 8.07
N SER A 53 -0.83 -8.35 7.40
CA SER A 53 -1.44 -7.02 7.31
C SER A 53 -2.87 -7.08 7.85
N MET A 54 -3.13 -6.42 8.98
CA MET A 54 -4.48 -6.20 9.49
C MET A 54 -5.04 -4.93 8.87
N ILE A 55 -6.01 -5.07 7.98
CA ILE A 55 -6.71 -3.96 7.33
C ILE A 55 -8.00 -3.68 8.09
N TYR A 56 -8.18 -2.46 8.59
CA TYR A 56 -9.33 -2.10 9.40
C TYR A 56 -10.05 -0.85 8.89
N TYR A 57 -11.36 -0.79 9.15
CA TYR A 57 -12.25 0.32 8.79
C TYR A 57 -12.38 1.31 9.96
N ASP A 58 -12.93 2.50 9.70
CA ASP A 58 -13.13 3.55 10.71
C ASP A 58 -13.94 3.05 11.92
N GLU A 59 -14.92 2.18 11.73
CA GLU A 59 -15.74 1.62 12.82
C GLU A 59 -14.92 0.78 13.80
N THR A 60 -13.81 0.18 13.34
CA THR A 60 -12.89 -0.52 14.25
C THR A 60 -12.17 0.44 15.18
N LEU A 61 -11.96 1.70 14.77
CA LEU A 61 -11.35 2.73 15.62
C LEU A 61 -12.26 3.15 16.78
N GLU A 62 -13.58 3.00 16.65
CA GLU A 62 -14.53 3.26 17.75
C GLU A 62 -14.30 2.29 18.91
N LYS A 63 -14.06 1.02 18.60
CA LYS A 63 -13.80 -0.05 19.59
C LYS A 63 -12.33 -0.11 20.02
N TYR A 64 -11.40 0.25 19.13
CA TYR A 64 -9.97 0.21 19.39
C TYR A 64 -9.28 1.54 19.01
N PRO A 65 -9.47 2.61 19.80
CA PRO A 65 -8.92 3.93 19.48
C PRO A 65 -7.38 3.97 19.43
N TRP A 66 -6.70 3.01 20.03
CA TRP A 66 -5.23 2.89 19.98
C TRP A 66 -4.70 2.46 18.61
N LEU A 67 -5.56 2.06 17.67
CA LEU A 67 -5.22 1.84 16.26
C LEU A 67 -5.20 3.14 15.44
N VAL A 68 -5.61 4.26 16.04
CA VAL A 68 -5.56 5.56 15.37
C VAL A 68 -4.08 5.93 15.14
N PRO A 69 -3.66 6.15 13.88
CA PRO A 69 -2.31 6.64 13.62
C PRO A 69 -2.14 8.05 14.21
N PRO A 70 -0.99 8.39 14.82
CA PRO A 70 -0.75 9.67 15.46
C PRO A 70 -0.93 10.83 14.47
N ILE A 71 -1.49 11.93 14.99
CA ILE A 71 -2.05 12.99 14.16
C ILE A 71 -0.96 13.81 13.46
N ASP A 72 0.20 14.01 14.10
CA ASP A 72 1.24 14.92 13.64
C ASP A 72 2.67 14.39 13.91
N THR A 73 3.31 13.85 12.88
CA THR A 73 4.73 14.10 12.68
C THR A 73 4.82 14.91 11.40
N LYS A 74 5.22 16.19 11.52
CA LYS A 74 5.66 16.95 10.34
C LYS A 74 6.68 16.07 9.60
N PRO A 75 6.62 15.96 8.26
CA PRO A 75 7.68 15.29 7.51
C PRO A 75 9.00 15.92 7.95
N THR A 76 9.80 15.17 8.69
CA THR A 76 11.15 15.61 9.02
C THR A 76 11.86 15.58 7.69
N LYS A 77 12.05 16.77 7.09
CA LYS A 77 12.92 16.98 5.93
C LYS A 77 14.34 16.51 6.27
N ILE A 78 14.55 15.21 6.22
CA ILE A 78 15.84 14.55 6.34
C ILE A 78 15.87 13.63 5.12
N ASN A 79 16.36 14.20 4.02
CA ASN A 79 16.94 13.49 2.88
C ASN A 79 16.14 12.30 2.32
N GLY A 80 14.95 12.54 1.78
CA GLY A 80 14.38 11.67 0.72
C GLY A 80 13.90 10.26 1.11
N GLU A 81 13.77 9.92 2.40
CA GLU A 81 13.36 8.57 2.86
C GLU A 81 12.05 8.57 3.71
N ASP A 82 11.09 9.43 3.39
CA ASP A 82 9.96 9.74 4.29
C ASP A 82 8.85 8.66 4.37
N TRP A 83 8.78 7.71 3.43
CA TRP A 83 7.74 6.66 3.42
C TRP A 83 8.06 5.47 4.33
N ILE A 84 9.35 5.17 4.52
CA ILE A 84 9.80 4.15 5.48
C ILE A 84 9.36 4.54 6.90
N ASN A 85 9.36 5.85 7.16
CA ASN A 85 8.97 6.48 8.42
C ASN A 85 7.50 6.90 8.51
N ASP A 86 6.66 6.68 7.48
CA ASP A 86 5.18 6.82 7.54
C ASP A 86 4.56 5.60 8.25
N SER A 87 5.15 5.31 9.39
CA SER A 87 5.05 4.11 10.17
C SER A 87 5.14 4.60 11.59
N SER A 88 4.07 4.42 12.32
CA SER A 88 3.95 5.04 13.63
C SER A 88 3.65 3.96 14.64
N SER A 89 4.48 3.90 15.67
CA SER A 89 4.02 3.39 16.95
C SER A 89 3.15 4.50 17.58
N PRO A 90 1.97 4.20 18.12
CA PRO A 90 1.07 5.22 18.66
C PRO A 90 1.77 5.97 19.81
N VAL A 91 2.12 7.23 19.57
CA VAL A 91 2.54 8.15 20.63
C VAL A 91 1.27 8.70 21.26
N VAL A 92 0.92 8.19 22.43
CA VAL A 92 -0.01 8.89 23.33
C VAL A 92 0.69 10.17 23.77
N GLU A 93 0.07 11.34 23.55
CA GLU A 93 0.61 12.63 24.00
C GLU A 93 1.00 12.55 25.48
N GLY A 94 2.29 12.81 25.76
CA GLY A 94 2.83 12.89 27.12
C GLY A 94 3.90 11.86 27.50
N VAL A 95 4.25 10.89 26.64
CA VAL A 95 5.24 9.85 26.99
C VAL A 95 6.56 10.04 26.23
N LYS A 96 7.59 10.52 26.92
CA LYS A 96 8.95 10.79 26.40
C LYS A 96 9.84 9.55 26.20
N ASN A 97 9.29 8.34 26.06
CA ASN A 97 10.09 7.11 25.92
C ASN A 97 9.56 6.24 24.77
N ILE A 98 10.31 6.22 23.67
CA ILE A 98 10.06 5.43 22.44
C ILE A 98 10.07 3.91 22.75
N ASP A 99 10.78 3.46 23.78
CA ASP A 99 10.78 2.06 24.22
C ASP A 99 9.47 1.60 24.87
N SER A 100 8.60 2.52 25.31
CA SER A 100 7.39 2.17 26.07
C SER A 100 6.10 2.11 25.25
N THR A 101 6.13 2.57 24.00
CA THR A 101 4.96 2.64 23.10
C THR A 101 4.86 1.42 22.18
N SER A 102 5.98 0.88 21.69
CA SER A 102 5.97 -0.37 20.89
C SER A 102 5.46 -1.56 21.71
N THR A 103 5.85 -1.65 22.99
CA THR A 103 5.41 -2.71 23.90
C THR A 103 3.91 -2.63 24.15
N LYS A 104 3.35 -1.41 24.28
CA LYS A 104 1.91 -1.21 24.47
C LYS A 104 1.08 -1.60 23.24
N LEU A 105 1.57 -1.29 22.03
CA LEU A 105 0.90 -1.71 20.80
C LEU A 105 0.90 -3.23 20.66
N ALA A 106 2.06 -3.86 20.87
CA ALA A 106 2.20 -5.31 20.82
C ALA A 106 1.24 -5.99 21.82
N ASP A 107 1.15 -5.49 23.06
CA ASP A 107 0.27 -6.04 24.09
C ASP A 107 -1.22 -5.88 23.73
N HIS A 108 -1.62 -4.72 23.19
CA HIS A 108 -2.99 -4.51 22.72
C HIS A 108 -3.34 -5.43 21.54
N LEU A 109 -2.41 -5.62 20.60
CA LEU A 109 -2.61 -6.52 19.46
C LEU A 109 -2.70 -7.97 19.90
N LYS A 110 -1.87 -8.42 20.86
CA LYS A 110 -1.97 -9.76 21.45
C LYS A 110 -3.38 -9.99 22.01
N GLN A 111 -3.89 -9.07 22.83
CA GLN A 111 -5.24 -9.17 23.39
C GLN A 111 -6.34 -9.16 22.31
N LEU A 112 -6.20 -8.31 21.28
CA LEU A 112 -7.14 -8.26 20.17
C LEU A 112 -7.14 -9.57 19.37
N PHE A 113 -5.96 -10.10 19.05
CA PHE A 113 -5.83 -11.33 18.27
C PHE A 113 -6.28 -12.56 19.06
N GLU A 114 -5.94 -12.64 20.34
CA GLU A 114 -6.42 -13.70 21.23
C GLU A 114 -7.95 -13.73 21.29
N LYS A 115 -8.57 -12.56 21.41
CA LYS A 115 -10.02 -12.43 21.52
C LYS A 115 -10.75 -12.65 20.19
N GLU A 116 -10.35 -11.93 19.15
CA GLU A 116 -11.13 -11.83 17.91
C GLU A 116 -10.64 -12.80 16.82
N LEU A 117 -9.40 -13.31 16.93
CA LEU A 117 -8.74 -14.18 15.96
C LEU A 117 -8.02 -15.39 16.63
N PRO A 118 -8.66 -16.15 17.53
CA PRO A 118 -7.98 -17.13 18.37
C PRO A 118 -7.24 -18.22 17.57
N ALA A 119 -7.78 -18.64 16.42
CA ALA A 119 -7.14 -19.63 15.56
C ALA A 119 -5.86 -19.11 14.90
N LEU A 120 -5.83 -17.83 14.52
CA LEU A 120 -4.61 -17.21 14.00
C LEU A 120 -3.62 -16.97 15.14
N TYR A 121 -4.09 -16.42 16.27
CA TYR A 121 -3.26 -16.19 17.44
C TYR A 121 -2.49 -17.44 17.89
N ALA A 122 -3.15 -18.61 17.87
CA ALA A 122 -2.54 -19.89 18.23
C ALA A 122 -1.35 -20.32 17.36
N VAL A 123 -1.17 -19.74 16.16
CA VAL A 123 -0.05 -20.05 15.26
C VAL A 123 1.00 -18.95 15.17
N LEU A 124 0.73 -17.78 15.76
CA LEU A 124 1.68 -16.68 15.85
C LEU A 124 2.54 -16.85 17.11
N ASP A 125 3.83 -16.56 16.99
CA ASP A 125 4.65 -16.36 18.17
C ASP A 125 4.49 -14.93 18.72
N GLY A 126 4.93 -14.72 19.96
CA GLY A 126 4.84 -13.41 20.60
C GLY A 126 5.65 -12.32 19.88
N SER A 127 6.69 -12.70 19.12
CA SER A 127 7.61 -11.78 18.44
C SER A 127 7.01 -11.14 17.19
N VAL A 128 6.00 -11.77 16.59
CA VAL A 128 5.23 -11.19 15.47
C VAL A 128 4.67 -9.82 15.87
N PHE A 129 4.14 -9.70 17.09
CA PHE A 129 3.54 -8.45 17.57
C PHE A 129 4.58 -7.37 17.90
N ASP A 130 5.81 -7.77 18.21
CA ASP A 130 6.90 -6.83 18.47
C ASP A 130 7.35 -6.12 17.17
N SER A 131 7.07 -6.73 16.01
CA SER A 131 7.27 -6.11 14.69
C SER A 131 6.12 -5.20 14.24
N ALA A 132 5.07 -5.07 15.05
CA ALA A 132 3.85 -4.39 14.63
C ALA A 132 4.06 -2.90 14.42
N VAL A 133 3.60 -2.42 13.27
CA VAL A 133 3.63 -1.00 12.94
C VAL A 133 2.28 -0.57 12.37
N VAL A 134 1.71 0.50 12.93
CA VAL A 134 0.52 1.14 12.34
C VAL A 134 0.98 1.95 11.14
N LYS A 135 0.56 1.50 9.96
CA LYS A 135 0.75 2.19 8.68
C LYS A 135 -0.51 3.01 8.43
N ARG A 136 -0.33 4.33 8.51
CA ARG A 136 -1.36 5.34 8.23
C ARG A 136 -1.86 5.26 6.78
N ARG A 137 -1.03 4.67 5.90
CA ARG A 137 -1.27 4.61 4.46
C ARG A 137 -0.74 3.33 3.85
N VAL A 138 -1.47 2.87 2.84
CA VAL A 138 -0.97 1.99 1.78
C VAL A 138 -0.75 2.90 0.56
N THR A 139 0.08 3.95 0.70
CA THR A 139 0.50 4.80 -0.44
C THR A 139 1.86 4.33 -0.88
N TRP A 140 1.93 3.67 -2.03
CA TRP A 140 3.13 2.95 -2.44
C TRP A 140 4.13 3.73 -3.28
N LEU A 141 3.84 4.94 -3.79
CA LEU A 141 4.83 5.68 -4.59
C LEU A 141 4.73 7.19 -4.35
N GLN A 142 5.82 7.79 -3.86
CA GLN A 142 6.05 9.22 -4.00
C GLN A 142 6.36 9.47 -5.47
N MET A 143 5.38 10.03 -6.17
CA MET A 143 5.48 10.41 -7.57
C MET A 143 6.08 11.82 -7.62
N GLU A 144 7.33 11.93 -7.18
CA GLU A 144 8.10 13.17 -7.28
C GLU A 144 9.31 12.88 -8.14
N ALA A 145 9.49 13.68 -9.18
CA ALA A 145 10.73 13.70 -9.95
C ALA A 145 11.72 14.65 -9.27
N GLU A 146 12.99 14.62 -9.70
CA GLU A 146 13.98 15.58 -9.22
C GLU A 146 13.53 17.03 -9.50
N GLU A 147 14.07 17.99 -8.76
CA GLU A 147 13.65 19.40 -8.89
C GLU A 147 13.88 19.90 -10.33
N GLY A 148 12.78 20.18 -11.03
CA GLY A 148 12.79 20.60 -12.44
C GLY A 148 12.40 19.50 -13.44
N GLU A 149 12.16 18.28 -13.00
CA GLU A 149 11.76 17.16 -13.85
C GLU A 149 10.26 16.84 -13.76
N GLU A 150 9.72 16.22 -14.82
CA GLU A 150 8.35 15.67 -14.80
C GLU A 150 8.38 14.19 -14.41
N VAL A 151 7.43 13.75 -13.58
CA VAL A 151 7.23 12.33 -13.29
C VAL A 151 6.96 11.58 -14.59
N THR A 152 7.64 10.44 -14.78
CA THR A 152 7.46 9.55 -15.93
C THR A 152 7.18 8.12 -15.50
N TYR A 153 6.35 7.40 -16.27
CA TYR A 153 6.15 5.94 -16.13
C TYR A 153 6.96 5.13 -17.12
N SER A 154 8.05 5.67 -17.64
CA SER A 154 8.99 4.93 -18.48
C SER A 154 10.43 5.36 -18.23
N THR A 155 11.36 4.50 -18.61
CA THR A 155 12.78 4.85 -18.62
C THR A 155 13.06 5.90 -19.69
N GLU A 156 14.11 6.69 -19.51
CA GLU A 156 14.51 7.75 -20.44
C GLU A 156 14.77 7.24 -21.87
N ASP A 157 15.22 5.99 -22.00
CA ASP A 157 15.45 5.33 -23.29
C ASP A 157 14.19 4.64 -23.87
N GLY A 158 13.07 4.68 -23.13
CA GLY A 158 11.82 4.06 -23.50
C GLY A 158 11.85 2.52 -23.55
N CYS A 159 12.88 1.85 -23.03
CA CYS A 159 12.95 0.39 -23.06
C CYS A 159 11.96 -0.27 -22.09
N ILE A 160 11.57 0.43 -21.02
CA ILE A 160 10.68 -0.10 -19.98
C ILE A 160 9.59 0.93 -19.69
N SER A 161 8.36 0.46 -19.51
CA SER A 161 7.26 1.28 -19.02
C SER A 161 6.43 0.56 -17.96
N LEU A 162 5.91 1.32 -17.00
CA LEU A 162 5.11 0.86 -15.87
C LEU A 162 3.62 1.12 -16.15
N ILE A 163 2.77 0.17 -15.77
CA ILE A 163 1.31 0.30 -15.83
C ILE A 163 0.67 -0.26 -14.55
N GLY A 164 -0.58 0.13 -14.29
CA GLY A 164 -1.35 -0.35 -13.13
C GLY A 164 -0.69 0.01 -11.80
N ASP A 165 -0.80 -0.88 -10.81
CA ASP A 165 -0.26 -0.63 -9.47
C ASP A 165 1.26 -0.41 -9.46
N ALA A 166 1.99 -0.98 -10.43
CA ALA A 166 3.43 -0.76 -10.57
C ALA A 166 3.77 0.70 -10.95
N ALA A 167 2.85 1.39 -11.62
CA ALA A 167 3.01 2.81 -11.95
C ALA A 167 2.32 3.70 -10.94
N HIS A 168 1.06 3.42 -10.60
CA HIS A 168 0.17 4.37 -9.94
C HIS A 168 -0.77 3.72 -8.93
N ALA A 169 -0.21 2.85 -8.07
CA ALA A 169 -0.93 2.33 -6.91
C ALA A 169 -1.68 3.45 -6.15
N MET A 170 -2.93 3.17 -5.80
CA MET A 170 -3.81 4.14 -5.14
C MET A 170 -4.53 3.52 -3.96
N THR A 171 -5.03 4.36 -3.05
CA THR A 171 -5.87 3.88 -1.96
C THR A 171 -7.16 3.29 -2.53
N PRO A 172 -7.74 2.27 -1.86
CA PRO A 172 -8.98 1.63 -2.34
C PRO A 172 -10.23 2.50 -2.14
N SER A 173 -10.09 3.74 -1.65
CA SER A 173 -11.18 4.63 -1.23
C SER A 173 -12.17 4.99 -2.33
N MET A 174 -11.69 5.01 -3.58
CA MET A 174 -12.55 5.21 -4.74
C MET A 174 -12.88 3.90 -5.45
N GLY A 175 -12.18 2.79 -5.16
CA GLY A 175 -12.32 1.54 -5.90
C GLY A 175 -11.84 1.62 -7.36
N GLU A 176 -11.09 2.66 -7.73
CA GLU A 176 -10.73 2.95 -9.13
C GLU A 176 -9.37 2.37 -9.56
N GLY A 177 -8.65 1.67 -8.68
CA GLY A 177 -7.31 1.15 -9.00
C GLY A 177 -7.31 0.24 -10.24
N GLY A 178 -8.24 -0.73 -10.27
CA GLY A 178 -8.40 -1.63 -11.42
C GLY A 178 -8.81 -0.92 -12.71
N ASN A 179 -9.77 0.00 -12.64
CA ASN A 179 -10.22 0.78 -13.81
C ASN A 179 -9.09 1.65 -14.36
N THR A 180 -8.35 2.33 -13.48
CA THR A 180 -7.21 3.18 -13.85
C THR A 180 -6.08 2.36 -14.46
N ALA A 181 -5.86 1.13 -13.98
CA ALA A 181 -4.92 0.19 -14.56
C ALA A 181 -5.33 -0.23 -15.99
N LEU A 182 -6.61 -0.54 -16.21
CA LEU A 182 -7.14 -0.88 -17.54
C LEU A 182 -7.01 0.29 -18.51
N GLU A 183 -7.36 1.50 -18.10
CA GLU A 183 -7.16 2.71 -18.92
C GLU A 183 -5.69 2.91 -19.30
N SER A 184 -4.76 2.59 -18.40
CA SER A 184 -3.34 2.71 -18.65
C SER A 184 -2.87 1.71 -19.70
N ALA A 185 -3.38 0.48 -19.66
CA ALA A 185 -3.13 -0.51 -20.70
C ALA A 185 -3.66 -0.04 -22.08
N VAL A 186 -4.87 0.52 -22.13
CA VAL A 186 -5.44 1.08 -23.36
C VAL A 186 -4.61 2.25 -23.89
N LYS A 187 -4.25 3.22 -23.03
CA LYS A 187 -3.43 4.37 -23.45
C LYS A 187 -2.03 3.95 -23.92
N LEU A 188 -1.44 2.92 -23.33
CA LEU A 188 -0.16 2.39 -23.79
C LEU A 188 -0.29 1.79 -25.19
N VAL A 189 -1.34 0.99 -25.44
CA VAL A 189 -1.64 0.44 -26.77
C VAL A 189 -1.90 1.56 -27.79
N ASP A 190 -2.67 2.58 -27.43
CA ASP A 190 -2.95 3.72 -28.29
C ASP A 190 -1.68 4.50 -28.65
N ALA A 191 -0.75 4.66 -27.71
CA ALA A 191 0.55 5.29 -27.95
C ALA A 191 1.39 4.47 -28.95
N VAL A 192 1.39 3.14 -28.82
CA VAL A 192 2.09 2.24 -29.77
C VAL A 192 1.47 2.34 -31.17
N VAL A 193 0.15 2.20 -31.27
CA VAL A 193 -0.58 2.24 -32.56
C VAL A 193 -0.41 3.60 -33.24
N SER A 194 -0.51 4.70 -32.49
CA SER A 194 -0.36 6.05 -33.05
C SER A 194 1.06 6.27 -33.55
N THR A 195 2.08 5.81 -32.80
CA THR A 195 3.49 5.93 -33.20
C THR A 195 3.79 5.08 -34.45
N MET A 196 3.22 3.88 -34.56
CA MET A 196 3.32 3.07 -35.78
C MET A 196 2.71 3.78 -36.99
N LYS A 197 1.51 4.37 -36.83
CA LYS A 197 0.84 5.11 -37.91
C LYS A 197 1.64 6.34 -38.35
N GLU A 198 2.19 7.10 -37.40
CA GLU A 198 3.01 8.28 -37.70
C GLU A 198 4.28 7.92 -38.50
N LYS A 199 4.82 6.72 -38.29
CA LYS A 199 6.00 6.21 -39.01
C LYS A 199 5.66 5.39 -40.26
N ASP A 200 4.38 5.23 -40.58
CA ASP A 200 3.89 4.34 -41.65
C ASP A 200 4.43 2.89 -41.54
N GLU A 201 4.52 2.39 -40.30
CA GLU A 201 5.01 1.04 -40.02
C GLU A 201 3.88 0.02 -39.97
N THR A 202 4.00 -1.06 -40.75
CA THR A 202 3.06 -2.20 -40.74
C THR A 202 3.35 -3.22 -39.63
N SER A 203 4.52 -3.15 -39.03
CA SER A 203 4.95 -4.01 -37.92
C SER A 203 5.70 -3.18 -36.88
N CYS A 204 5.50 -3.49 -35.60
CA CYS A 204 6.04 -2.67 -34.53
C CYS A 204 7.55 -2.92 -34.37
N THR A 205 8.37 -1.89 -34.58
CA THR A 205 9.82 -1.95 -34.34
C THR A 205 10.16 -1.64 -32.89
N THR A 206 11.35 -2.04 -32.43
CA THR A 206 11.87 -1.65 -31.11
C THR A 206 11.95 -0.13 -30.96
N SER A 207 12.38 0.58 -32.01
CA SER A 207 12.42 2.05 -32.02
C SER A 207 11.05 2.70 -31.85
N THR A 208 10.00 2.04 -32.34
CA THR A 208 8.62 2.50 -32.24
C THR A 208 8.04 2.21 -30.87
N MET A 209 8.32 1.03 -30.31
CA MET A 209 8.01 0.71 -28.93
C MET A 209 8.65 1.70 -27.95
N SER A 210 9.95 1.98 -28.10
CA SER A 210 10.66 2.91 -27.21
C SER A 210 10.05 4.31 -27.25
N LEU A 211 9.78 4.83 -28.45
CA LEU A 211 9.15 6.14 -28.59
C LEU A 211 7.72 6.16 -28.01
N ALA A 212 6.93 5.12 -28.22
CA ALA A 212 5.61 5.00 -27.65
C ALA A 212 5.63 4.95 -26.12
N PHE A 213 6.59 4.22 -25.53
CA PHE A 213 6.77 4.12 -24.08
C PHE A 213 7.16 5.46 -23.46
N MET A 214 8.04 6.23 -24.09
CA MET A 214 8.35 7.59 -23.66
C MET A 214 7.09 8.48 -23.70
N ARG A 215 6.35 8.47 -24.81
CA ARG A 215 5.11 9.27 -24.97
C ARG A 215 4.04 8.93 -23.95
N TYR A 216 3.80 7.63 -23.73
CA TYR A 216 2.88 7.17 -22.68
C TYR A 216 3.40 7.58 -21.29
N GLY A 217 4.69 7.32 -21.02
CA GLY A 217 5.31 7.55 -19.72
C GLY A 217 5.26 9.01 -19.28
N SER A 218 5.47 9.96 -20.19
CA SER A 218 5.39 11.40 -19.87
C SER A 218 3.95 11.94 -19.78
N SER A 219 2.99 11.30 -20.45
CA SER A 219 1.61 11.80 -20.50
C SER A 219 0.71 11.23 -19.40
N ARG A 220 0.82 9.92 -19.13
CA ARG A 220 -0.10 9.23 -18.20
C ARG A 220 -0.06 9.71 -16.75
N PRO A 221 1.08 10.13 -16.18
CA PRO A 221 1.13 10.64 -14.81
C PRO A 221 0.20 11.82 -14.56
N LYS A 222 0.01 12.69 -15.57
CA LYS A 222 -0.85 13.87 -15.49
C LYS A 222 -2.31 13.50 -15.23
N ASP A 223 -2.75 12.36 -15.74
CA ASP A 223 -4.10 11.83 -15.49
C ASP A 223 -4.20 11.17 -14.11
N CYS A 224 -3.21 10.33 -13.76
CA CYS A 224 -3.31 9.42 -12.62
C CYS A 224 -3.05 10.12 -11.29
N ILE A 225 -2.15 11.11 -11.24
CA ILE A 225 -1.78 11.81 -10.00
C ILE A 225 -3.00 12.50 -9.38
N SER A 226 -3.88 13.08 -10.20
CA SER A 226 -5.10 13.73 -9.73
C SER A 226 -6.06 12.73 -9.07
N LEU A 227 -6.23 11.55 -9.68
CA LEU A 227 -7.05 10.46 -9.17
C LEU A 227 -6.47 9.86 -7.90
N GLN A 228 -5.15 9.65 -7.84
CA GLN A 228 -4.46 9.17 -6.64
C GLN A 228 -4.66 10.15 -5.47
N LYS A 229 -4.49 11.46 -5.71
CA LYS A 229 -4.73 12.51 -4.71
C LYS A 229 -6.20 12.55 -4.26
N LEU A 230 -7.14 12.38 -5.19
CA LEU A 230 -8.56 12.34 -4.87
C LEU A 230 -8.91 11.10 -4.03
N SER A 231 -8.41 9.92 -4.41
CA SER A 231 -8.61 8.68 -3.65
C SER A 231 -8.02 8.81 -2.25
N ALA A 232 -6.80 9.34 -2.15
CA ALA A 232 -6.15 9.59 -0.86
C ALA A 232 -6.91 10.60 0.01
N SER A 233 -7.45 11.68 -0.57
CA SER A 233 -8.18 12.69 0.21
C SER A 233 -9.53 12.19 0.74
N ARG A 234 -10.17 11.23 0.06
CA ARG A 234 -11.40 10.58 0.56
C ARG A 234 -11.17 9.66 1.75
N ASN A 235 -9.93 9.27 2.02
CA ASN A 235 -9.54 8.56 3.24
C ASN A 235 -9.37 9.47 4.46
N VAL A 236 -9.43 10.80 4.30
CA VAL A 236 -9.36 11.69 5.46
C VAL A 236 -10.73 11.69 6.13
N LEU A 237 -10.80 11.10 7.34
CA LEU A 237 -11.95 11.15 8.25
C LEU A 237 -12.68 12.49 8.11
N LYS A 238 -13.93 12.46 7.63
CA LYS A 238 -14.82 13.61 7.81
C LYS A 238 -15.10 13.69 9.32
N LYS A 239 -14.49 14.68 9.96
CA LYS A 239 -14.85 15.09 11.33
C LYS A 239 -16.35 15.33 11.45
#